data_AF-A0A3M1ITX7-F1
#
_entry.id   AF-A0A3M1ITX7-F1
#
_cell.length_a   1.000
_cell.length_b   1.000
_cell.length_c   1.000
_cell.angle_alpha   90.00
_cell.angle_beta   90.00
_cell.angle_gamma   90.00
#
_symmetry.space_group_name_H-M   'P 1'
#
loop_
_entity.id
_entity.type
_entity.pdbx_description
1 polymer ?
#
loop_
_entity_poly.entity_id
_entity_poly.type
_entity_poly.pdbx_seq_one_letter_code
_entity_poly.pdbx_strand_id
1 'polypeptide(L)'
;MPDFLQAVLDQLQELLNVLPNVITAVAIFILGLVIAKMLRRLTGRTLALTGIDRLAERFNTIDLVAQSNVTIKPSTFLAATLYYLVLFVFSMAAVEALGMRAISQLMTDFINYLPKAFSALLLLVLGIVVCDLIKKAVLTTCESVGIPAARLIANVVFYFLFLNVILVTMKQAELQTTFMEHNISIVLAGVVFAFSIGYGLASRSMMSNMLSAFYNREKFQPGDEITIEGQRGTVITADNTSLSLRVQEGELVVPLHKLSADSYTIHRRARNLALEQEDEAND
;
A
#
# COMPACT_ATOMS: atom_id res chain seq x y z
N MET A 1 16.79 72.28 -0.62
CA MET A 1 15.52 72.45 0.13
C MET A 1 14.27 72.22 -0.71
N PRO A 2 14.13 72.68 -1.98
CA PRO A 2 12.91 72.43 -2.75
C PRO A 2 12.68 70.93 -3.06
N ASP A 3 13.74 70.16 -3.30
CA ASP A 3 13.63 68.71 -3.60
C ASP A 3 13.09 67.89 -2.42
N PHE A 4 13.37 68.31 -1.18
CA PHE A 4 12.84 67.64 0.02
C PHE A 4 11.34 67.88 0.18
N LEU A 5 10.89 69.12 -0.06
CA LEU A 5 9.47 69.45 -0.02
C LEU A 5 8.69 68.72 -1.11
N GLN A 6 9.27 68.57 -2.31
CA GLN A 6 8.67 67.77 -3.38
C GLN A 6 8.60 66.29 -3.01
N ALA A 7 9.68 65.70 -2.47
CA ALA A 7 9.67 64.32 -2.00
C ALA A 7 8.63 64.06 -0.88
N VAL A 8 8.44 65.02 0.04
CA VAL A 8 7.42 64.93 1.09
C VAL A 8 6.00 65.06 0.53
N LEU A 9 5.80 65.94 -0.46
CA LEU A 9 4.50 66.11 -1.13
C LEU A 9 4.13 64.88 -1.95
N ASP A 10 5.09 64.26 -2.66
CA ASP A 10 4.89 63.04 -3.42
C ASP A 10 4.51 61.86 -2.50
N GLN A 11 5.19 61.71 -1.35
CA GLN A 11 4.81 60.70 -0.34
C GLN A 11 3.43 60.97 0.26
N LEU A 12 3.06 62.23 0.51
CA LEU A 12 1.73 62.60 0.99
C LEU A 12 0.64 62.26 -0.04
N GLN A 13 0.89 62.48 -1.33
CA GLN A 13 -0.03 62.10 -2.39
C GLN A 13 -0.19 60.58 -2.50
N GLU A 14 0.90 59.81 -2.36
CA GLU A 14 0.82 58.35 -2.27
C GLU A 14 -0.02 57.88 -1.07
N LEU A 15 0.15 58.49 0.10
CA LEU A 15 -0.67 58.18 1.28
C LEU A 15 -2.15 58.50 1.07
N LEU A 16 -2.47 59.62 0.41
CA LEU A 16 -3.85 59.98 0.07
C LEU A 16 -4.46 59.01 -0.94
N ASN A 17 -3.66 58.43 -1.85
CA ASN A 17 -4.12 57.43 -2.80
C ASN A 17 -4.39 56.05 -2.17
N VAL A 18 -3.83 55.76 -0.99
CA VAL A 18 -4.07 54.51 -0.23
C VAL A 18 -5.36 54.59 0.61
N LEU A 19 -5.82 55.79 0.98
CA LEU A 19 -7.03 55.99 1.80
C LEU A 19 -8.29 55.30 1.23
N PRO A 20 -8.62 55.43 -0.07
CA PRO A 20 -9.76 54.75 -0.69
C PRO A 20 -9.65 53.22 -0.62
N ASN A 21 -8.44 52.69 -0.78
CA ASN A 21 -8.16 51.25 -0.72
C ASN A 21 -8.36 50.71 0.70
N VAL A 22 -7.93 51.47 1.72
CA VAL A 22 -8.17 51.13 3.14
C VAL A 22 -9.66 51.10 3.45
N ILE A 23 -10.43 52.09 3.00
CA ILE A 23 -11.88 52.13 3.21
C ILE A 23 -12.55 50.91 2.53
N THR A 24 -12.15 50.61 1.30
CA THR A 24 -12.66 49.45 0.55
C THR A 24 -12.34 48.13 1.26
N ALA A 25 -11.11 47.96 1.73
CA ALA A 25 -10.68 46.78 2.47
C ALA A 25 -11.44 46.59 3.78
N VAL A 26 -11.63 47.67 4.56
CA VAL A 26 -12.43 47.64 5.79
C VAL A 26 -13.88 47.27 5.49
N ALA A 27 -14.48 47.85 4.45
CA ALA A 27 -15.84 47.51 4.03
C ALA A 27 -15.97 46.02 3.65
N ILE A 28 -15.03 45.49 2.86
CA ILE A 28 -14.98 44.06 2.49
C ILE A 28 -14.86 43.18 3.73
N PHE A 29 -13.97 43.54 4.68
CA PHE A 29 -13.77 42.76 5.90
C PHE A 29 -15.01 42.75 6.81
N ILE A 30 -15.67 43.90 6.97
CA ILE A 30 -16.93 44.01 7.73
C ILE A 30 -18.03 43.17 7.08
N LEU A 31 -18.18 43.24 5.75
CA LEU A 31 -19.10 42.38 5.01
C LEU A 31 -18.79 40.89 5.25
N GLY A 32 -17.52 40.53 5.23
CA GLY A 32 -17.05 39.18 5.53
C GLY A 32 -17.43 38.69 6.92
N LEU A 33 -17.28 39.53 7.95
CA LEU A 33 -17.69 39.19 9.32
C LEU A 33 -19.20 38.91 9.42
N VAL A 34 -20.01 39.72 8.75
CA VAL A 34 -21.48 39.55 8.74
C VAL A 34 -21.84 38.24 8.05
N ILE A 35 -21.29 37.99 6.86
CA ILE A 35 -21.54 36.77 6.08
C ILE A 35 -21.06 35.53 6.82
N ALA A 36 -19.83 35.54 7.37
CA ALA A 36 -19.28 34.42 8.13
C ALA A 36 -20.16 34.07 9.35
N LYS A 37 -20.62 35.07 10.09
CA LYS A 37 -21.50 34.88 11.25
C LYS A 37 -22.87 34.33 10.85
N MET A 38 -23.42 34.77 9.71
CA MET A 38 -24.67 34.26 9.17
C MET A 38 -24.51 32.79 8.75
N LEU A 39 -23.45 32.47 8.01
CA LEU A 39 -23.15 31.11 7.56
C LEU A 39 -22.93 30.16 8.73
N ARG A 40 -22.16 30.56 9.74
CA ARG A 40 -21.97 29.77 10.98
C ARG A 40 -23.29 29.40 11.66
N ARG A 41 -24.23 30.35 11.72
CA ARG A 41 -25.56 30.12 12.33
C ARG A 41 -26.41 29.18 11.48
N LEU A 42 -26.39 29.34 10.15
CA LEU A 42 -27.10 28.47 9.21
C LEU A 42 -26.55 27.04 9.29
N THR A 43 -25.23 26.86 9.12
CA THR A 43 -24.59 25.55 9.15
C THR A 43 -24.69 24.89 10.52
N GLY A 44 -24.51 25.63 11.62
CA GLY A 44 -24.68 25.07 12.96
C GLY A 44 -26.09 24.55 13.21
N ARG A 45 -27.12 25.20 12.64
CA ARG A 45 -28.52 24.73 12.75
C ARG A 45 -28.79 23.53 11.85
N THR A 46 -28.35 23.55 10.59
CA THR A 46 -28.59 22.44 9.66
C THR A 46 -27.84 21.18 10.08
N LEU A 47 -26.63 21.32 10.62
CA LEU A 47 -25.78 20.18 10.99
C LEU A 47 -26.17 19.57 12.35
N ALA A 48 -26.77 20.36 13.25
CA ALA A 48 -27.42 19.82 14.45
C ALA A 48 -28.70 19.03 14.12
N LEU A 49 -29.38 19.37 13.02
CA LEU A 49 -30.59 18.68 12.55
C LEU A 49 -30.31 17.35 11.84
N THR A 50 -29.13 17.18 11.22
CA THR A 50 -28.78 15.96 10.46
C THR A 50 -28.34 14.78 11.33
N GLY A 51 -28.23 14.95 12.66
CA GLY A 51 -27.96 13.85 13.58
C GLY A 51 -26.55 13.25 13.50
N ILE A 52 -25.59 13.92 12.82
CA ILE A 52 -24.17 13.52 12.78
C ILE A 52 -23.58 13.45 14.20
N ASP A 53 -24.07 14.30 15.11
CA ASP A 53 -23.68 14.29 16.52
C ASP A 53 -24.04 12.97 17.23
N ARG A 54 -25.08 12.24 16.80
CA ARG A 54 -25.44 10.92 17.36
C ARG A 54 -24.52 9.78 16.91
N LEU A 55 -23.85 9.91 15.75
CA LEU A 55 -22.79 8.97 15.36
C LEU A 55 -21.51 9.20 16.17
N ALA A 56 -21.19 10.46 16.48
CA ALA A 56 -20.02 10.82 17.28
C ALA A 56 -20.15 10.45 18.77
N GLU A 57 -21.37 10.39 19.31
CA GLU A 57 -21.62 9.86 20.67
C GLU A 57 -21.16 8.40 20.82
N ARG A 58 -21.21 7.57 19.76
CA ARG A 58 -20.67 6.19 19.77
C ARG A 58 -19.14 6.13 19.76
N PHE A 59 -18.47 7.19 19.30
CA PHE A 59 -17.02 7.31 19.33
C PHE A 59 -16.51 7.92 20.64
N ASN A 60 -17.30 8.78 21.32
CA ASN A 60 -16.96 9.36 22.63
C ASN A 60 -17.00 8.33 23.79
N THR A 61 -17.60 7.16 23.59
CA THR A 61 -17.59 6.03 24.56
C THR A 61 -16.29 5.21 24.54
N ILE A 62 -15.30 5.55 23.69
CA ILE A 62 -13.99 4.90 23.68
C ILE A 62 -13.10 5.58 24.73
N ASP A 63 -12.57 4.80 25.69
CA ASP A 63 -11.83 5.25 26.89
C ASP A 63 -10.65 6.21 26.65
N LEU A 64 -10.15 6.29 25.42
CA LEU A 64 -9.09 7.21 25.01
C LEU A 64 -9.56 8.67 24.86
N VAL A 65 -10.86 8.92 24.65
CA VAL A 65 -11.44 10.26 24.50
C VAL A 65 -12.10 10.75 25.80
N ALA A 66 -12.70 9.84 26.58
CA ALA A 66 -13.34 10.16 27.86
C ALA A 66 -12.37 10.76 28.90
N GLN A 67 -11.09 10.36 28.88
CA GLN A 67 -10.05 10.90 29.77
C GLN A 67 -9.64 12.34 29.45
N SER A 68 -10.02 12.87 28.27
CA SER A 68 -9.59 14.20 27.84
C SER A 68 -10.57 15.34 28.21
N ASN A 69 -11.74 15.05 28.79
CA ASN A 69 -12.78 16.05 29.14
C ASN A 69 -13.26 16.93 27.96
N VAL A 70 -12.90 16.59 26.71
CA VAL A 70 -13.30 17.33 25.50
C VAL A 70 -14.47 16.60 24.83
N THR A 71 -15.68 17.14 24.97
CA THR A 71 -16.83 16.66 24.18
C THR A 71 -16.69 17.11 22.72
N ILE A 72 -16.19 16.22 21.87
CA ILE A 72 -16.05 16.51 20.43
C ILE A 72 -17.45 16.48 19.79
N LYS A 73 -17.97 17.66 19.44
CA LYS A 73 -19.18 17.83 18.61
C LYS A 73 -18.76 18.16 17.17
N PRO A 74 -18.80 17.20 16.22
CA PRO A 74 -18.41 17.44 14.84
C PRO A 74 -19.19 18.59 14.20
N SER A 75 -20.46 18.77 14.57
CA SER A 75 -21.30 19.88 14.09
C SER A 75 -20.72 21.26 14.44
N THR A 76 -20.19 21.39 15.66
CA THR A 76 -19.62 22.63 16.16
C THR A 76 -18.23 22.89 15.58
N PHE A 77 -17.43 21.83 15.43
CA PHE A 77 -16.12 21.91 14.78
C PHE A 77 -16.26 22.34 13.31
N LEU A 78 -17.17 21.72 12.54
CA LEU A 78 -17.36 22.04 11.14
C LEU A 78 -17.94 23.45 10.93
N ALA A 79 -18.91 23.86 11.76
CA ALA A 79 -19.43 25.22 11.73
C ALA A 79 -18.38 26.28 12.12
N ALA A 80 -17.46 25.96 13.03
CA ALA A 80 -16.33 26.82 13.37
C ALA A 80 -15.32 26.88 12.22
N THR A 81 -14.96 25.75 11.62
CA THR A 81 -14.09 25.69 10.43
C THR A 81 -14.64 26.54 9.29
N LEU A 82 -15.92 26.42 8.96
CA LEU A 82 -16.55 27.22 7.90
C LEU A 82 -16.53 28.73 8.22
N TYR A 83 -16.77 29.10 9.48
CA TYR A 83 -16.67 30.49 9.91
C TYR A 83 -15.27 31.07 9.65
N TYR A 84 -14.23 30.36 10.07
CA TYR A 84 -12.85 30.82 9.88
C TYR A 84 -12.43 30.79 8.42
N LEU A 85 -12.88 29.82 7.63
CA LEU A 85 -12.60 29.74 6.19
C LEU A 85 -13.21 30.93 5.45
N VAL A 86 -14.49 31.22 5.69
CA VAL A 86 -15.16 32.39 5.09
C VAL A 86 -14.45 33.68 5.51
N LEU A 87 -14.15 33.84 6.81
CA LEU A 87 -13.42 34.99 7.31
C LEU A 87 -12.05 35.14 6.62
N PHE A 88 -11.34 34.03 6.39
CA PHE A 88 -10.05 34.02 5.72
C PHE A 88 -10.15 34.47 4.26
N VAL A 89 -11.17 34.01 3.51
CA VAL A 89 -11.42 34.44 2.11
C VAL A 89 -11.72 35.94 2.04
N PHE A 90 -12.56 36.45 2.92
CA PHE A 90 -12.85 37.90 2.97
C PHE A 90 -11.63 38.71 3.42
N SER A 91 -10.82 38.17 4.33
CA SER A 91 -9.55 38.79 4.73
C SER A 91 -8.59 38.87 3.55
N MET A 92 -8.51 37.83 2.72
CA MET A 92 -7.73 37.83 1.49
C MET A 92 -8.20 38.92 0.52
N ALA A 93 -9.51 39.03 0.27
CA ALA A 93 -10.07 40.08 -0.58
C ALA A 93 -9.80 41.49 -0.04
N ALA A 94 -9.79 41.67 1.28
CA ALA A 94 -9.42 42.93 1.92
C ALA A 94 -7.91 43.24 1.75
N VAL A 95 -7.03 42.26 1.90
CA VAL A 95 -5.58 42.37 1.65
C VAL A 95 -5.29 42.71 0.18
N GLU A 96 -6.04 42.12 -0.74
CA GLU A 96 -5.96 42.43 -2.17
C GLU A 96 -6.42 43.86 -2.47
N ALA A 97 -7.52 44.32 -1.86
CA ALA A 97 -7.99 45.70 -1.95
C ALA A 97 -6.97 46.71 -1.40
N LEU A 98 -6.16 46.33 -0.39
CA LEU A 98 -5.04 47.13 0.11
C LEU A 98 -3.85 47.19 -0.87
N GLY A 99 -3.88 46.45 -1.99
CA GLY A 99 -2.79 46.39 -2.96
C GLY A 99 -1.65 45.44 -2.58
N MET A 100 -1.79 44.67 -1.49
CA MET A 100 -0.77 43.75 -1.00
C MET A 100 -0.81 42.40 -1.74
N ARG A 101 -0.53 42.43 -3.05
CA ARG A 101 -0.60 41.25 -3.93
C ARG A 101 0.24 40.07 -3.46
N ALA A 102 1.44 40.31 -2.92
CA ALA A 102 2.29 39.24 -2.42
C ALA A 102 1.62 38.46 -1.26
N ILE A 103 0.91 39.17 -0.38
CA ILE A 103 0.25 38.56 0.78
C ILE A 103 -1.03 37.84 0.33
N SER A 104 -1.85 38.46 -0.54
CA SER A 104 -3.05 37.81 -1.05
C SER A 104 -2.72 36.55 -1.86
N GLN A 105 -1.60 36.54 -2.60
CA GLN A 105 -1.13 35.35 -3.31
C GLN A 105 -0.77 34.21 -2.34
N LEU A 106 -0.02 34.50 -1.26
CA LEU A 106 0.29 33.50 -0.24
C LEU A 106 -0.96 32.94 0.44
N MET A 107 -1.97 33.79 0.69
CA MET A 107 -3.26 33.34 1.21
C MET A 107 -4.01 32.45 0.21
N THR A 108 -3.92 32.76 -1.10
CA THR A 108 -4.51 31.95 -2.17
C THR A 108 -3.87 30.57 -2.23
N ASP A 109 -2.54 30.52 -2.20
CA ASP A 109 -1.78 29.27 -2.22
C ASP A 109 -2.11 28.41 -0.99
N PHE A 110 -2.30 29.03 0.18
CA PHE A 110 -2.76 28.34 1.38
C PHE A 110 -4.16 27.71 1.23
N ILE A 111 -5.12 28.43 0.64
CA ILE A 111 -6.44 27.85 0.34
C ILE A 111 -6.32 26.70 -0.66
N ASN A 112 -5.50 26.84 -1.70
CA ASN A 112 -5.28 25.81 -2.69
C ASN A 112 -4.56 24.57 -2.12
N TYR A 113 -3.82 24.74 -1.03
CA TYR A 113 -3.17 23.65 -0.29
C TYR A 113 -4.17 22.84 0.56
N LEU A 114 -5.24 23.46 1.09
CA LEU A 114 -6.22 22.79 1.96
C LEU A 114 -6.83 21.51 1.33
N PRO A 115 -7.34 21.53 0.07
CA PRO A 115 -7.86 20.34 -0.58
C PRO A 115 -6.79 19.23 -0.72
N LYS A 116 -5.54 19.61 -1.00
CA LYS A 116 -4.42 18.68 -1.19
C LYS A 116 -4.03 18.01 0.12
N ALA A 117 -3.91 18.80 1.19
CA ALA A 117 -3.67 18.32 2.54
C ALA A 117 -4.79 17.39 3.02
N PHE A 118 -6.05 17.74 2.75
CA PHE A 118 -7.19 16.90 3.08
C PHE A 118 -7.18 15.57 2.29
N SER A 119 -6.86 15.63 1.01
CA SER A 119 -6.73 14.44 0.15
C SER A 119 -5.58 13.53 0.62
N ALA A 120 -4.45 14.10 1.02
CA ALA A 120 -3.32 13.37 1.60
C ALA A 120 -3.72 12.69 2.91
N LEU A 121 -4.41 13.40 3.81
CA LEU A 121 -4.91 12.84 5.06
C LEU A 121 -5.86 11.66 4.82
N LEU A 122 -6.81 11.80 3.90
CA LEU A 122 -7.73 10.73 3.52
C LEU A 122 -6.97 9.52 2.95
N LEU A 123 -6.02 9.77 2.05
CA LEU A 123 -5.20 8.73 1.43
C LEU A 123 -4.37 7.99 2.47
N LEU A 124 -3.82 8.69 3.47
CA LEU A 124 -3.07 8.07 4.57
C LEU A 124 -3.96 7.13 5.40
N VAL A 125 -5.13 7.62 5.82
CA VAL A 125 -6.07 6.82 6.62
C VAL A 125 -6.53 5.58 5.85
N LEU A 126 -6.97 5.76 4.60
CA LEU A 126 -7.39 4.65 3.74
C LEU A 126 -6.23 3.68 3.46
N GLY A 127 -5.04 4.20 3.19
CA GLY A 127 -3.85 3.42 2.92
C GLY A 127 -3.46 2.54 4.11
N ILE A 128 -3.50 3.07 5.34
CA ILE A 128 -3.24 2.29 6.56
C ILE A 128 -4.24 1.13 6.70
N VAL A 129 -5.53 1.39 6.46
CA VAL A 129 -6.56 0.35 6.49
C VAL A 129 -6.26 -0.74 5.47
N VAL A 130 -5.93 -0.36 4.22
CA VAL A 130 -5.56 -1.31 3.16
C VAL A 130 -4.32 -2.12 3.54
N CYS A 131 -3.28 -1.48 4.10
CA CYS A 131 -2.08 -2.17 4.57
C CYS A 131 -2.40 -3.23 5.64
N ASP A 132 -3.25 -2.90 6.61
CA ASP A 132 -3.64 -3.83 7.68
C ASP A 132 -4.50 -4.99 7.14
N LEU A 133 -5.41 -4.71 6.21
CA LEU A 133 -6.19 -5.74 5.53
C LEU A 133 -5.29 -6.72 4.77
N ILE A 134 -4.33 -6.21 4.01
CA ILE A 134 -3.38 -7.05 3.27
C ILE A 134 -2.48 -7.83 4.24
N LYS A 135 -2.01 -7.21 5.32
CA LYS A 135 -1.23 -7.89 6.36
C LYS A 135 -1.99 -9.08 6.94
N LYS A 136 -3.26 -8.90 7.29
CA LYS A 136 -4.13 -9.97 7.82
C LYS A 136 -4.34 -11.06 6.78
N ALA A 137 -4.64 -10.70 5.53
CA ALA A 137 -4.80 -11.67 4.45
C ALA A 137 -3.53 -12.53 4.25
N VAL A 138 -2.36 -11.90 4.21
CA VAL A 138 -1.06 -12.58 4.09
C VAL A 138 -0.80 -13.48 5.29
N LEU A 139 -1.04 -12.99 6.51
CA LEU A 139 -0.85 -13.76 7.74
C LEU A 139 -1.71 -15.03 7.74
N THR A 140 -3.02 -14.88 7.55
CA THR A 140 -3.96 -16.00 7.54
C THR A 140 -3.62 -17.03 6.46
N THR A 141 -3.25 -16.57 5.27
CA THR A 141 -2.87 -17.46 4.17
C THR A 141 -1.60 -18.25 4.51
N CYS A 142 -0.58 -17.59 5.04
CA CYS A 142 0.68 -18.25 5.41
C CYS A 142 0.50 -19.24 6.58
N GLU A 143 -0.32 -18.89 7.57
CA GLU A 143 -0.65 -19.76 8.69
C GLU A 143 -1.46 -20.98 8.22
N SER A 144 -2.39 -20.81 7.28
CA SER A 144 -3.21 -21.92 6.75
C SER A 144 -2.43 -23.01 6.01
N VAL A 145 -1.27 -22.67 5.46
CA VAL A 145 -0.38 -23.62 4.77
C VAL A 145 0.82 -24.05 5.62
N GLY A 146 0.85 -23.66 6.90
CA GLY A 146 1.85 -24.10 7.87
C GLY A 146 3.23 -23.43 7.73
N ILE A 147 3.32 -22.22 7.18
CA ILE A 147 4.61 -21.50 7.06
C ILE A 147 5.04 -20.95 8.44
N PRO A 148 6.16 -21.41 9.02
CA PRO A 148 6.60 -20.98 10.35
C PRO A 148 6.92 -19.48 10.44
N ALA A 149 7.32 -18.88 9.31
CA ALA A 149 7.67 -17.47 9.20
C ALA A 149 6.48 -16.56 8.84
N ALA A 150 5.23 -17.03 8.91
CA ALA A 150 4.03 -16.30 8.49
C ALA A 150 3.97 -14.86 9.04
N ARG A 151 4.21 -14.69 10.34
CA ARG A 151 4.20 -13.38 11.01
C ARG A 151 5.29 -12.43 10.51
N LEU A 152 6.48 -12.96 10.21
CA LEU A 152 7.57 -12.16 9.65
C LEU A 152 7.22 -11.69 8.23
N ILE A 153 6.73 -12.58 7.38
CA ILE A 153 6.32 -12.25 6.01
C ILE A 153 5.23 -11.19 6.01
N ALA A 154 4.18 -11.37 6.82
CA ALA A 154 3.10 -10.40 6.93
C ALA A 154 3.59 -9.02 7.41
N ASN A 155 4.52 -8.98 8.36
CA ASN A 155 5.10 -7.71 8.83
C ASN A 155 5.97 -7.05 7.76
N VAL A 156 6.79 -7.80 7.02
CA VAL A 156 7.60 -7.26 5.92
C VAL A 156 6.69 -6.66 4.83
N VAL A 157 5.63 -7.37 4.44
CA VAL A 157 4.64 -6.87 3.48
C VAL A 157 3.97 -5.60 4.00
N PHE A 158 3.55 -5.58 5.28
CA PHE A 158 2.95 -4.40 5.90
C PHE A 158 3.87 -3.19 5.83
N TYR A 159 5.12 -3.30 6.27
CA TYR A 159 6.04 -2.16 6.27
C TYR A 159 6.42 -1.71 4.86
N PHE A 160 6.55 -2.64 3.91
CA PHE A 160 6.75 -2.32 2.51
C PHE A 160 5.60 -1.48 1.94
N LEU A 161 4.36 -1.90 2.16
CA LEU A 161 3.19 -1.18 1.68
C LEU A 161 2.98 0.14 2.43
N PHE A 162 3.17 0.14 3.75
CA PHE A 162 3.03 1.33 4.58
C PHE A 162 4.04 2.43 4.19
N LEU A 163 5.29 2.04 3.91
CA LEU A 163 6.30 2.96 3.39
C LEU A 163 5.86 3.59 2.05
N ASN A 164 5.30 2.80 1.14
CA ASN A 164 4.75 3.31 -0.12
C ASN A 164 3.56 4.25 0.11
N VAL A 165 2.65 3.91 1.01
CA VAL A 165 1.52 4.78 1.38
C VAL A 165 2.01 6.11 1.93
N ILE A 166 3.06 6.12 2.77
CA ILE A 166 3.68 7.35 3.26
C ILE A 166 4.20 8.18 2.09
N LEU A 167 4.95 7.59 1.15
CA LEU A 167 5.49 8.33 0.01
C LEU A 167 4.39 8.92 -0.88
N VAL A 168 3.38 8.13 -1.23
CA VAL A 168 2.24 8.59 -2.02
C VAL A 168 1.48 9.71 -1.28
N THR A 169 1.32 9.59 0.04
CA THR A 169 0.70 10.63 0.88
C THR A 169 1.50 11.92 0.88
N MET A 170 2.82 11.84 1.06
CA MET A 170 3.70 13.01 1.07
C MET A 170 3.70 13.71 -0.30
N LYS A 171 3.68 12.94 -1.39
CA LYS A 171 3.52 13.46 -2.76
C LYS A 171 2.18 14.15 -2.96
N GLN A 172 1.10 13.55 -2.46
CA GLN A 172 -0.24 14.16 -2.49
C GLN A 172 -0.31 15.46 -1.69
N ALA A 173 0.52 15.59 -0.64
CA ALA A 173 0.69 16.80 0.15
C ALA A 173 1.66 17.83 -0.47
N GLU A 174 2.05 17.66 -1.75
CA GLU A 174 2.99 18.51 -2.49
C GLU A 174 4.33 18.76 -1.81
N LEU A 175 4.75 17.82 -0.96
CA LEU A 175 6.11 17.81 -0.46
C LEU A 175 7.03 17.38 -1.61
N GLN A 176 8.20 18.00 -1.73
CA GLN A 176 9.21 17.62 -2.73
C GLN A 176 9.81 16.24 -2.38
N THR A 177 9.10 15.16 -2.75
CA THR A 177 9.43 13.79 -2.38
C THR A 177 10.30 13.06 -3.38
N THR A 178 10.52 13.63 -4.58
CA THR A 178 11.23 12.95 -5.68
C THR A 178 12.59 12.39 -5.26
N PHE A 179 13.37 13.16 -4.50
CA PHE A 179 14.65 12.68 -3.98
C PHE A 179 14.49 11.50 -3.03
N MET A 180 13.50 11.56 -2.11
CA MET A 180 13.22 10.46 -1.19
C MET A 180 12.70 9.21 -1.91
N GLU A 181 11.78 9.38 -2.87
CA GLU A 181 11.22 8.29 -3.69
C GLU A 181 12.34 7.52 -4.42
N HIS A 182 13.28 8.22 -5.06
CA HIS A 182 14.40 7.58 -5.75
C HIS A 182 15.33 6.84 -4.78
N ASN A 183 15.74 7.48 -3.68
CA ASN A 183 16.65 6.84 -2.72
C ASN A 183 16.00 5.60 -2.08
N ILE A 184 14.74 5.69 -1.67
CA ILE A 184 14.01 4.56 -1.09
C ILE A 184 13.84 3.45 -2.12
N SER A 185 13.49 3.78 -3.36
CA SER A 185 13.35 2.78 -4.43
C SER A 185 14.67 2.05 -4.70
N ILE A 186 15.80 2.76 -4.72
CA ILE A 186 17.13 2.15 -4.90
C ILE A 186 17.49 1.23 -3.72
N VAL A 187 17.30 1.68 -2.48
CA VAL A 187 17.56 0.85 -1.29
C VAL A 187 16.69 -0.40 -1.31
N LEU A 188 15.42 -0.25 -1.62
CA LEU A 188 14.46 -1.34 -1.59
C LEU A 188 14.70 -2.33 -2.74
N ALA A 189 15.00 -1.82 -3.95
CA ALA A 189 15.44 -2.63 -5.07
C ALA A 189 16.72 -3.42 -4.71
N GLY A 190 17.70 -2.78 -4.05
CA GLY A 190 18.91 -3.45 -3.59
C GLY A 190 18.63 -4.58 -2.61
N VAL A 191 17.77 -4.35 -1.61
CA VAL A 191 17.36 -5.37 -0.64
C VAL A 191 16.64 -6.52 -1.34
N VAL A 192 15.63 -6.23 -2.15
CA VAL A 192 14.86 -7.25 -2.90
C VAL A 192 15.78 -8.04 -3.83
N PHE A 193 16.73 -7.38 -4.50
CA PHE A 193 17.68 -8.02 -5.40
C PHE A 193 18.63 -8.96 -4.65
N ALA A 194 19.18 -8.52 -3.52
CA ALA A 194 20.02 -9.36 -2.67
C ALA A 194 19.25 -10.58 -2.12
N PHE A 195 18.03 -10.39 -1.63
CA PHE A 195 17.17 -11.49 -1.20
C PHE A 195 16.80 -12.44 -2.34
N SER A 196 16.47 -11.91 -3.51
CA SER A 196 16.09 -12.71 -4.69
C SER A 196 17.24 -13.61 -5.15
N ILE A 197 18.46 -13.08 -5.22
CA ILE A 197 19.65 -13.86 -5.57
C ILE A 197 19.95 -14.89 -4.47
N GLY A 198 20.00 -14.46 -3.21
CA GLY A 198 20.31 -15.35 -2.08
C GLY A 198 19.32 -16.51 -1.98
N TYR A 199 18.02 -16.20 -2.04
CA TYR A 199 16.97 -17.21 -2.01
C TYR A 199 16.98 -18.08 -3.27
N GLY A 200 17.11 -17.50 -4.46
CA GLY A 200 17.12 -18.24 -5.73
C GLY A 200 18.26 -19.25 -5.82
N LEU A 201 19.45 -18.89 -5.33
CA LEU A 201 20.58 -19.82 -5.23
C LEU A 201 20.35 -20.89 -4.16
N ALA A 202 19.80 -20.53 -2.99
CA ALA A 202 19.50 -21.47 -1.92
C ALA A 202 18.38 -22.46 -2.28
N SER A 203 17.35 -22.03 -3.01
CA SER A 203 16.22 -22.87 -3.41
C SER A 203 16.48 -23.72 -4.64
N ARG A 204 17.65 -23.57 -5.30
CA ARG A 204 17.97 -24.23 -6.57
C ARG A 204 17.82 -25.76 -6.50
N SER A 205 18.35 -26.39 -5.47
CA SER A 205 18.29 -27.85 -5.30
C SER A 205 16.86 -28.34 -5.07
N MET A 206 16.10 -27.64 -4.22
CA MET A 206 14.70 -27.98 -3.93
C MET A 206 13.83 -27.85 -5.19
N MET A 207 13.99 -26.76 -5.95
CA MET A 207 13.23 -26.54 -7.18
C MET A 207 13.59 -27.54 -8.26
N SER A 208 14.88 -27.88 -8.40
CA SER A 208 15.34 -28.94 -9.31
C SER A 208 14.67 -30.28 -8.98
N ASN A 209 14.59 -30.63 -7.69
CA ASN A 209 13.97 -31.88 -7.26
C ASN A 209 12.45 -31.89 -7.52
N MET A 210 11.76 -30.78 -7.26
CA MET A 210 10.32 -30.66 -7.55
C MET A 210 10.03 -30.77 -9.05
N LEU A 211 10.85 -30.12 -9.89
CA LEU A 211 10.70 -30.13 -11.33
C LEU A 211 10.96 -31.53 -11.90
N SER A 212 12.01 -32.20 -11.43
CA SER A 212 12.29 -33.60 -11.77
C SER A 212 11.13 -34.52 -11.40
N ALA A 213 10.55 -34.38 -10.21
CA ALA A 213 9.40 -35.18 -9.79
C ALA A 213 8.17 -34.93 -10.68
N PHE A 214 7.92 -33.67 -11.06
CA PHE A 214 6.79 -33.31 -11.92
C PHE A 214 6.93 -33.87 -13.35
N TYR A 215 8.14 -33.83 -13.94
CA TYR A 215 8.38 -34.35 -15.29
C TYR A 215 8.54 -35.88 -15.35
N ASN A 216 9.01 -36.52 -14.29
CA ASN A 216 9.21 -37.97 -14.27
C ASN A 216 7.97 -38.76 -13.83
N ARG A 217 6.85 -38.09 -13.55
CA ARG A 217 5.60 -38.68 -13.03
C ARG A 217 4.97 -39.75 -13.92
N GLU A 218 5.39 -39.86 -15.18
CA GLU A 218 4.89 -40.84 -16.15
C GLU A 218 5.96 -41.79 -16.72
N LYS A 219 7.21 -41.70 -16.25
CA LYS A 219 8.30 -42.49 -16.86
C LYS A 219 8.33 -43.95 -16.42
N PHE A 220 7.87 -44.24 -15.22
CA PHE A 220 7.92 -45.58 -14.62
C PHE A 220 6.53 -45.99 -14.19
N GLN A 221 6.07 -47.14 -14.69
CA GLN A 221 4.79 -47.73 -14.32
C GLN A 221 5.04 -48.94 -13.41
N PRO A 222 4.15 -49.23 -12.44
CA PRO A 222 4.15 -50.50 -11.73
C PRO A 222 4.20 -51.67 -12.71
N GLY A 223 5.18 -52.56 -12.54
CA GLY A 223 5.44 -53.69 -13.44
C GLY A 223 6.55 -53.46 -14.48
N ASP A 224 7.08 -52.24 -14.63
CA ASP A 224 8.28 -52.02 -15.47
C ASP A 224 9.49 -52.75 -14.87
N GLU A 225 10.34 -53.32 -15.72
CA GLU A 225 11.59 -53.96 -15.32
C GLU A 225 12.76 -53.03 -15.63
N ILE A 226 13.45 -52.56 -14.59
CA ILE A 226 14.48 -51.53 -14.71
C ILE A 226 15.73 -51.87 -13.91
N THR A 227 16.87 -51.30 -14.32
CA THR A 227 18.15 -51.40 -13.62
C THR A 227 18.60 -50.03 -13.17
N ILE A 228 18.86 -49.88 -11.87
CA ILE A 228 19.34 -48.64 -11.21
C ILE A 228 20.50 -49.01 -10.29
N GLU A 229 21.59 -48.24 -10.34
CA GLU A 229 22.82 -48.51 -9.57
C GLU A 229 23.33 -49.97 -9.69
N GLY A 230 23.12 -50.60 -10.86
CA GLY A 230 23.53 -51.98 -11.14
C GLY A 230 22.60 -53.07 -10.59
N GLN A 231 21.53 -52.72 -9.87
CA GLN A 231 20.53 -53.66 -9.37
C GLN A 231 19.31 -53.70 -10.29
N ARG A 232 19.00 -54.88 -10.82
CA ARG A 232 17.84 -55.13 -11.68
C ARG A 232 16.64 -55.53 -10.83
N GLY A 233 15.51 -54.87 -11.03
CA GLY A 233 14.29 -55.13 -10.28
C GLY A 233 13.02 -54.70 -11.01
N THR A 234 11.87 -55.12 -10.47
CA THR A 234 10.55 -54.73 -10.98
C THR A 234 9.99 -53.58 -10.16
N VAL A 235 9.47 -52.55 -10.82
CA VAL A 235 8.84 -51.40 -10.17
C VAL A 235 7.58 -51.86 -9.44
N ILE A 236 7.54 -51.66 -8.12
CA ILE A 236 6.37 -51.94 -7.27
C ILE A 236 5.48 -50.69 -7.25
N THR A 237 6.06 -49.55 -6.85
CA THR A 237 5.37 -48.27 -6.73
C THR A 237 6.29 -47.14 -7.19
N ALA A 238 5.68 -46.13 -7.81
CA ALA A 238 6.33 -44.89 -8.20
C ALA A 238 5.53 -43.72 -7.59
N ASP A 239 6.06 -43.14 -6.52
CA ASP A 239 5.46 -41.99 -5.84
C ASP A 239 6.16 -40.69 -6.27
N ASN A 240 5.66 -39.54 -5.81
CA ASN A 240 6.24 -38.23 -6.15
C ASN A 240 7.62 -37.97 -5.49
N THR A 241 8.09 -38.86 -4.61
CA THR A 241 9.32 -38.67 -3.82
C THR A 241 10.33 -39.80 -4.01
N SER A 242 9.86 -41.02 -4.28
CA SER A 242 10.68 -42.24 -4.34
C SER A 242 10.08 -43.28 -5.28
N LEU A 243 10.95 -44.14 -5.79
CA LEU A 243 10.63 -45.32 -6.59
C LEU A 243 11.01 -46.58 -5.79
N SER A 244 10.08 -47.50 -5.59
CA SER A 244 10.33 -48.79 -4.93
C SER A 244 10.47 -49.91 -5.94
N LEU A 245 11.56 -50.67 -5.82
CA LEU A 245 11.91 -51.78 -6.71
C LEU A 245 11.97 -53.08 -5.92
N ARG A 246 11.36 -54.13 -6.46
CA ARG A 246 11.58 -55.50 -5.97
C ARG A 246 12.87 -56.03 -6.59
N VAL A 247 13.87 -56.28 -5.76
CA VAL A 247 15.17 -56.86 -6.15
C VAL A 247 15.29 -58.29 -5.59
N GLN A 248 16.33 -59.03 -5.98
CA GLN A 248 16.49 -60.45 -5.59
C GLN A 248 16.53 -60.66 -4.06
N GLU A 249 17.12 -59.71 -3.33
CA GLU A 249 17.13 -59.67 -1.87
C GLU A 249 16.45 -58.39 -1.37
N GLY A 250 15.13 -58.40 -1.33
CA GLY A 250 14.32 -57.37 -0.65
C GLY A 250 13.79 -56.26 -1.55
N GLU A 251 13.58 -55.09 -0.96
CA GLU A 251 13.00 -53.90 -1.59
C GLU A 251 14.02 -52.76 -1.59
N LEU A 252 14.28 -52.19 -2.77
CA LEU A 252 15.18 -51.07 -2.97
C LEU A 252 14.35 -49.79 -3.16
N VAL A 253 14.45 -48.86 -2.21
CA VAL A 253 13.77 -47.56 -2.26
C VAL A 253 14.74 -46.49 -2.76
N VAL A 254 14.51 -45.98 -3.96
CA VAL A 254 15.38 -44.97 -4.59
C VAL A 254 14.68 -43.61 -4.61
N PRO A 255 15.25 -42.58 -3.96
CA PRO A 255 14.73 -41.22 -4.08
C PRO A 255 14.79 -40.71 -5.53
N LEU A 256 13.71 -40.08 -6.03
CA LEU A 256 13.63 -39.63 -7.43
C LEU A 256 14.73 -38.63 -7.85
N HIS A 257 15.31 -37.89 -6.89
CA HIS A 257 16.40 -36.95 -7.17
C HIS A 257 17.68 -37.67 -7.62
N LYS A 258 17.93 -38.90 -7.13
CA LYS A 258 19.05 -39.73 -7.59
C LYS A 258 18.83 -40.25 -9.01
N LEU A 259 17.60 -40.64 -9.34
CA LEU A 259 17.22 -41.09 -10.69
C LEU A 259 17.27 -39.99 -11.75
N SER A 260 17.29 -38.74 -11.31
CA SER A 260 17.47 -37.58 -12.20
C SER A 260 18.95 -37.27 -12.46
N ALA A 261 19.85 -37.74 -11.59
CA ALA A 261 21.28 -37.53 -11.68
C ALA A 261 22.02 -38.68 -12.36
N ASP A 262 21.53 -39.92 -12.17
CA ASP A 262 22.16 -41.14 -12.68
C ASP A 262 21.41 -41.76 -13.85
N SER A 263 22.13 -42.52 -14.68
CA SER A 263 21.52 -43.27 -15.79
C SER A 263 20.77 -44.50 -15.28
N TYR A 264 19.64 -44.80 -15.90
CA TYR A 264 18.86 -46.00 -15.65
C TYR A 264 18.52 -46.67 -16.99
N THR A 265 18.37 -47.99 -16.96
CA THR A 265 18.00 -48.77 -18.15
C THR A 265 16.64 -49.40 -17.93
N ILE A 266 15.71 -49.17 -18.86
CA ILE A 266 14.41 -49.86 -18.89
C ILE A 266 14.58 -51.09 -19.79
N HIS A 267 14.47 -52.28 -19.20
CA HIS A 267 14.61 -53.55 -19.92
C HIS A 267 13.28 -54.03 -20.50
N ARG A 268 12.17 -53.80 -19.79
CA ARG A 268 10.82 -54.22 -20.20
C ARG A 268 9.78 -53.24 -19.69
N ARG A 269 8.81 -52.86 -20.54
CA ARG A 269 7.69 -52.00 -20.17
C ARG A 269 6.43 -52.82 -19.90
N ALA A 270 5.73 -52.54 -18.80
CA ALA A 270 4.43 -53.14 -18.49
C ALA A 270 3.40 -52.87 -19.59
N ARG A 271 3.46 -51.71 -20.24
CA ARG A 271 2.56 -51.32 -21.33
C ARG A 271 2.62 -52.24 -22.57
N ASN A 272 3.75 -52.91 -22.81
CA ASN A 272 3.92 -53.79 -23.97
C ASN A 272 3.38 -55.20 -23.72
N LEU A 273 3.27 -55.63 -22.46
CA LEU A 273 2.68 -56.94 -22.08
C LEU A 273 1.18 -57.03 -22.41
N ALA A 274 0.47 -55.91 -22.36
CA ALA A 274 -0.95 -55.87 -22.72
C ALA A 274 -1.17 -56.00 -24.24
N LEU A 275 -0.20 -55.56 -25.06
CA LEU A 275 -0.29 -55.63 -26.52
C LEU A 275 0.10 -57.01 -27.06
N GLU A 276 1.09 -57.69 -26.46
CA GLU A 276 1.47 -59.06 -26.85
C GLU A 276 0.40 -60.11 -26.49
N GLN A 277 -0.38 -59.88 -25.42
CA GLN A 277 -1.47 -60.79 -25.02
C GLN A 277 -2.75 -60.61 -25.85
N GLU A 278 -2.97 -59.45 -26.47
CA GLU A 278 -4.10 -59.22 -27.39
C GLU A 278 -3.86 -59.86 -28.76
N ASP A 279 -2.61 -59.89 -29.26
CA ASP A 279 -2.25 -60.57 -30.51
C ASP A 279 -2.28 -62.12 -30.37
N GLU A 280 -1.94 -62.69 -29.22
CA GLU A 280 -2.05 -64.13 -28.96
C GLU A 280 -3.50 -64.61 -28.71
N ALA A 281 -4.44 -63.71 -28.43
CA ALA A 281 -5.84 -64.04 -28.18
C ALA A 281 -6.72 -64.01 -29.45
N ASN A 282 -6.16 -63.59 -30.59
CA ASN A 282 -6.90 -63.39 -31.84
C ASN A 282 -6.41 -64.26 -33.01
N ASP A 283 -5.57 -65.26 -32.74
CA ASP A 283 -5.15 -66.35 -33.64
C ASP A 283 -5.71 -67.70 -33.13
#